data_AF-A0A3S3RGK9-F1
#
_entry.id   AF-A0A3S3RGK9-F1
#
_cell.length_a   1.000
_cell.length_b   1.000
_cell.length_c   1.000
_cell.angle_alpha   90.00
_cell.angle_beta   90.00
_cell.angle_gamma   90.00
#
_symmetry.space_group_name_H-M   'P 1'
#
loop_
_entity.id
_entity.type
_entity.pdbx_description
1 polymer ?
#
loop_
_entity_poly.entity_id
_entity_poly.type
_entity_poly.pdbx_seq_one_letter_code
_entity_poly.pdbx_strand_id
1 'polypeptide(L)'
;MYFTPEMQRDLKKKDLEPALKRSGFAKNNFSLIIVDDNIQFLASFCDAILTDSIVSAYVSGIAYHWYSTGKFSRDLINEASEKFSDNFFFSSEACAGWRKGIEPAICICKDIIEGLNRGSQGWVDWNLALDMEGGPNWTNNTVDSPIIVNAEKSKFYKNPMFYI
;
A
#
# COMPACT_ATOMS: atom_id res chain seq x y z
N MET A 1 -13.86 1.60 4.67
CA MET A 1 -14.97 2.35 4.04
C MET A 1 -15.02 1.92 2.59
N TYR A 2 -16.20 1.59 2.04
CA TYR A 2 -16.28 1.15 0.64
C TYR A 2 -16.45 2.35 -0.30
N PHE A 3 -15.62 2.43 -1.33
CA PHE A 3 -15.70 3.42 -2.40
C PHE A 3 -15.66 2.72 -3.75
N THR A 4 -16.52 3.12 -4.69
CA THR A 4 -16.27 2.84 -6.10
C THR A 4 -15.19 3.78 -6.65
N PRO A 5 -14.59 3.48 -7.82
CA PRO A 5 -13.68 4.41 -8.49
C PRO A 5 -14.24 5.83 -8.65
N GLU A 6 -15.52 5.95 -9.04
CA GLU A 6 -16.21 7.23 -9.23
C GLU A 6 -16.46 7.94 -7.91
N MET A 7 -16.80 7.21 -6.84
CA MET A 7 -16.95 7.81 -5.51
C MET A 7 -15.61 8.35 -5.00
N GLN A 8 -14.50 7.63 -5.23
CA GLN A 8 -13.18 8.11 -4.83
C GLN A 8 -12.75 9.34 -5.65
N ARG A 9 -13.03 9.36 -6.97
CA ARG A 9 -12.83 10.55 -7.82
C ARG A 9 -13.64 11.75 -7.32
N ASP A 10 -14.94 11.54 -7.07
CA ASP A 10 -15.87 12.60 -6.70
C ASP A 10 -15.55 13.18 -5.32
N LEU A 11 -15.23 12.33 -4.33
CA LEU A 11 -14.76 12.77 -3.01
C LEU A 11 -13.53 13.67 -3.14
N LYS A 12 -12.59 13.31 -4.02
CA LYS A 12 -11.37 14.10 -4.26
C LYS A 12 -11.72 15.46 -4.84
N LYS A 13 -12.50 15.45 -5.92
CA LYS A 13 -12.88 16.65 -6.67
C LYS A 13 -13.73 17.64 -5.86
N LYS A 14 -14.70 17.12 -5.12
CA LYS A 14 -15.74 17.93 -4.46
C LYS A 14 -15.34 18.34 -3.03
N ASP A 15 -14.60 17.49 -2.32
CA ASP A 15 -14.40 17.64 -0.89
C ASP A 15 -12.93 17.76 -0.50
N LEU A 16 -12.13 16.73 -0.80
CA LEU A 16 -10.77 16.60 -0.27
C LEU A 16 -9.81 17.63 -0.86
N GLU A 17 -9.76 17.79 -2.18
CA GLU A 17 -8.86 18.76 -2.82
C GLU A 17 -9.19 20.21 -2.39
N PRO A 18 -10.46 20.68 -2.42
CA PRO A 18 -10.80 21.99 -1.88
C PRO A 18 -10.42 22.16 -0.39
N ALA A 19 -10.59 21.12 0.44
CA ALA A 19 -10.23 21.17 1.85
C ALA A 19 -8.72 21.27 2.07
N LEU A 20 -7.92 20.50 1.32
CA LEU A 20 -6.46 20.54 1.35
C LEU A 20 -5.94 21.92 0.95
N LYS A 21 -6.46 22.48 -0.16
CA LYS A 21 -6.10 23.83 -0.62
C LYS A 21 -6.42 24.91 0.41
N ARG A 22 -7.63 24.89 0.99
CA ARG A 22 -8.01 25.84 2.06
C ARG A 22 -7.09 25.74 3.28
N SER A 23 -6.49 24.58 3.50
CA SER A 23 -5.55 24.31 4.61
C SER A 23 -4.09 24.57 4.23
N GLY A 24 -3.79 25.07 3.03
CA GLY A 24 -2.43 25.37 2.58
C GLY A 24 -1.64 24.16 2.06
N PHE A 25 -2.30 23.03 1.84
CA PHE A 25 -1.69 21.84 1.23
C PHE A 25 -1.85 21.88 -0.30
N ALA A 26 -0.75 21.67 -1.00
CA ALA A 26 -0.63 21.64 -2.45
C ALA A 26 0.41 20.59 -2.87
N LYS A 27 0.43 20.23 -4.16
CA LYS A 27 1.29 19.15 -4.67
C LYS A 27 2.79 19.33 -4.39
N ASN A 28 3.26 20.56 -4.14
CA ASN A 28 4.65 20.86 -3.81
C ASN A 28 5.01 20.67 -2.33
N ASN A 29 4.04 20.54 -1.42
CA ASN A 29 4.28 20.34 0.02
C ASN A 29 3.47 19.18 0.62
N PHE A 30 2.62 18.53 -0.18
CA PHE A 30 1.78 17.42 0.22
C PHE A 30 1.54 16.47 -0.96
N SER A 31 1.84 15.19 -0.75
CA SER A 31 1.62 14.14 -1.74
C SER A 31 0.29 13.43 -1.51
N LEU A 32 -0.67 13.63 -2.41
CA LEU A 32 -1.92 12.86 -2.41
C LEU A 32 -1.72 11.56 -3.20
N ILE A 33 -2.00 10.44 -2.55
CA ILE A 33 -1.85 9.09 -3.13
C ILE A 33 -3.24 8.44 -3.27
N ILE A 34 -3.41 7.65 -4.33
CA ILE A 34 -4.71 7.08 -4.73
C ILE A 34 -4.68 5.54 -4.77
N VAL A 35 -5.85 4.92 -4.96
CA VAL A 35 -6.07 3.47 -4.89
C VAL A 35 -5.94 2.92 -3.47
N ASP A 36 -4.70 2.67 -3.00
CA ASP A 36 -4.40 2.13 -1.67
C ASP A 36 -5.19 0.83 -1.36
N ASP A 37 -5.18 -0.08 -2.33
CA ASP A 37 -5.85 -1.38 -2.28
C ASP A 37 -5.10 -2.37 -3.20
N ASN A 38 -5.59 -3.59 -3.29
CA ASN A 38 -4.99 -4.67 -4.03
C ASN A 38 -4.87 -4.39 -5.54
N ILE A 39 -3.81 -4.94 -6.15
CA ILE A 39 -3.42 -4.72 -7.54
C ILE A 39 -4.54 -4.88 -8.59
N GLN A 40 -5.57 -5.71 -8.36
CA GLN A 40 -6.67 -5.88 -9.31
C GLN A 40 -7.52 -4.62 -9.52
N PHE A 41 -7.44 -3.66 -8.59
CA PHE A 41 -8.20 -2.42 -8.64
C PHE A 41 -7.44 -1.28 -9.33
N LEU A 42 -6.15 -1.47 -9.64
CA LEU A 42 -5.31 -0.42 -10.21
C LEU A 42 -5.91 0.18 -11.48
N ALA A 43 -6.24 -0.66 -12.46
CA ALA A 43 -6.74 -0.18 -13.75
C ALA A 43 -8.03 0.64 -13.60
N SER A 44 -9.05 0.09 -12.93
CA SER A 44 -10.36 0.75 -12.83
C SER A 44 -10.33 2.05 -12.02
N PHE A 45 -9.60 2.07 -10.90
CA PHE A 45 -9.47 3.29 -10.11
C PHE A 45 -8.60 4.35 -10.78
N CYS A 46 -7.46 3.96 -11.36
CA CYS A 46 -6.60 4.91 -12.06
C CYS A 46 -7.32 5.51 -13.27
N ASP A 47 -8.02 4.70 -14.06
CA ASP A 47 -8.80 5.19 -15.20
C ASP A 47 -9.90 6.17 -14.77
N ALA A 48 -10.67 5.86 -13.73
CA ALA A 48 -11.74 6.76 -13.28
C ALA A 48 -11.20 8.08 -12.74
N ILE A 49 -10.03 8.08 -12.10
CA ILE A 49 -9.50 9.23 -11.35
C ILE A 49 -8.57 10.09 -12.22
N LEU A 50 -7.63 9.47 -12.94
CA LEU A 50 -6.54 10.16 -13.62
C LEU A 50 -6.93 10.67 -15.01
N THR A 51 -8.04 10.18 -15.58
CA THR A 51 -8.61 10.75 -16.81
C THR A 51 -9.40 12.04 -16.57
N ASP A 52 -9.76 12.35 -15.31
CA ASP A 52 -10.29 13.67 -14.94
C ASP A 52 -9.13 14.63 -14.68
N SER A 53 -8.90 15.56 -15.62
CA SER A 53 -7.75 16.47 -15.57
C SER A 53 -7.72 17.37 -14.34
N ILE A 54 -8.87 17.67 -13.72
CA ILE A 54 -8.94 18.47 -12.50
C ILE A 54 -8.36 17.65 -11.35
N VAL A 55 -8.78 16.40 -11.22
CA VAL A 55 -8.36 15.52 -10.11
C VAL A 55 -6.92 15.07 -10.31
N SER A 56 -6.55 14.67 -11.53
CA SER A 56 -5.21 14.19 -11.89
C SER A 56 -4.11 15.20 -11.55
N ALA A 57 -4.37 16.51 -11.72
CA ALA A 57 -3.40 17.56 -11.42
C ALA A 57 -2.90 17.57 -9.96
N TYR A 58 -3.69 17.04 -9.01
CA TYR A 58 -3.35 17.00 -7.59
C TYR A 58 -2.88 15.63 -7.12
N VAL A 59 -3.05 14.58 -7.92
CA VAL A 59 -2.53 13.26 -7.59
C VAL A 59 -1.02 13.24 -7.80
N SER A 60 -0.31 12.77 -6.77
CA SER A 60 1.15 12.65 -6.77
C SER A 60 1.58 11.22 -7.06
N GLY A 61 0.88 10.24 -6.50
CA GLY A 61 1.21 8.83 -6.68
C GLY A 61 0.02 7.89 -6.59
N ILE A 62 0.31 6.63 -6.85
CA ILE A 62 -0.62 5.50 -6.85
C ILE A 62 -0.06 4.43 -5.90
N ALA A 63 -0.89 4.00 -4.96
CA ALA A 63 -0.56 2.99 -3.97
C ALA A 63 -1.20 1.64 -4.31
N TYR A 64 -0.54 0.54 -3.97
CA TYR A 64 -1.14 -0.79 -4.09
C TYR A 64 -0.74 -1.72 -2.94
N HIS A 65 -1.58 -2.73 -2.71
CA HIS A 65 -1.35 -3.86 -1.82
C HIS A 65 -1.33 -5.18 -2.60
N TRP A 66 -0.97 -6.29 -1.95
CA TRP A 66 -0.74 -7.57 -2.64
C TRP A 66 -1.39 -8.81 -2.02
N TYR A 67 -2.40 -8.64 -1.18
CA TYR A 67 -3.05 -9.74 -0.45
C TYR A 67 -3.87 -10.72 -1.30
N SER A 68 -4.06 -10.41 -2.59
CA SER A 68 -4.66 -11.32 -3.57
C SER A 68 -3.62 -12.16 -4.35
N THR A 69 -2.46 -12.45 -3.72
CA THR A 69 -1.37 -13.23 -4.33
C THR A 69 -1.84 -14.50 -5.03
N GLY A 70 -1.33 -14.73 -6.25
CA GLY A 70 -1.61 -15.94 -7.02
C GLY A 70 -2.95 -15.94 -7.76
N LYS A 71 -3.82 -14.95 -7.51
CA LYS A 71 -5.08 -14.78 -8.27
C LYS A 71 -4.93 -13.81 -9.45
N PHE A 72 -4.01 -12.85 -9.35
CA PHE A 72 -3.79 -11.81 -10.34
C PHE A 72 -2.30 -11.69 -10.68
N SER A 73 -1.99 -11.37 -11.94
CA SER A 73 -0.60 -11.16 -12.37
C SER A 73 -0.05 -9.87 -11.76
N ARG A 74 1.24 -9.89 -11.42
CA ARG A 74 1.99 -8.68 -11.03
C ARG A 74 2.18 -7.71 -12.19
N ASP A 75 1.96 -8.17 -13.42
CA ASP A 75 2.05 -7.32 -14.61
C ASP A 75 1.02 -6.18 -14.61
N LEU A 76 -0.05 -6.29 -13.82
CA LEU A 76 -0.97 -5.16 -13.58
C LEU A 76 -0.26 -3.93 -13.00
N ILE A 77 0.80 -4.12 -12.22
CA ILE A 77 1.64 -3.03 -11.71
C ILE A 77 2.40 -2.39 -12.88
N ASN A 78 2.96 -3.21 -13.78
CA ASN A 78 3.70 -2.75 -14.95
C ASN A 78 2.80 -1.99 -15.92
N GLU A 79 1.63 -2.55 -16.26
CA GLU A 79 0.64 -1.92 -17.13
C GLU A 79 0.20 -0.56 -16.58
N ALA A 80 -0.06 -0.47 -15.27
CA ALA A 80 -0.49 0.78 -14.66
C ALA A 80 0.66 1.79 -14.53
N SER A 81 1.88 1.36 -14.20
CA SER A 81 3.04 2.26 -14.09
C SER A 81 3.48 2.81 -15.44
N GLU A 82 3.41 2.02 -16.51
CA GLU A 82 3.65 2.48 -17.88
C GLU A 82 2.59 3.48 -18.35
N LYS A 83 1.30 3.18 -18.08
CA LYS A 83 0.17 4.03 -18.50
C LYS A 83 0.11 5.36 -17.76
N PHE A 84 0.47 5.38 -16.47
CA PHE A 84 0.38 6.56 -15.59
C PHE A 84 1.76 6.99 -15.08
N SER A 85 2.72 7.11 -16.00
CA SER A 85 4.15 7.36 -15.69
C SER A 85 4.46 8.74 -15.07
N ASP A 86 3.53 9.69 -15.12
CA ASP A 86 3.65 10.98 -14.43
C ASP A 86 3.45 10.87 -12.90
N ASN A 87 2.97 9.72 -12.42
CA ASN A 87 2.71 9.45 -11.01
C ASN A 87 3.70 8.43 -10.46
N PHE A 88 4.19 8.64 -9.23
CA PHE A 88 4.99 7.61 -8.59
C PHE A 88 4.11 6.43 -8.16
N PHE A 89 4.65 5.22 -8.25
CA PHE A 89 4.00 4.00 -7.79
C PHE A 89 4.66 3.50 -6.52
N PHE A 90 3.90 3.02 -5.53
CA PHE A 90 4.50 2.44 -4.33
C PHE A 90 3.62 1.38 -3.67
N SER A 91 4.24 0.34 -3.10
CA SER A 91 3.53 -0.63 -2.27
C SER A 91 3.34 -0.03 -0.88
N SER A 92 2.11 0.39 -0.56
CA SER A 92 1.81 1.11 0.68
C SER A 92 1.64 0.23 1.89
N GLU A 93 1.37 -1.05 1.67
CA GLU A 93 1.14 -2.00 2.73
C GLU A 93 1.42 -3.43 2.24
N ALA A 94 1.98 -4.21 3.16
CA ALA A 94 2.34 -5.59 2.96
C ALA A 94 2.36 -6.38 4.26
N CYS A 95 1.86 -7.61 4.26
CA CYS A 95 2.18 -8.57 5.34
C CYS A 95 2.14 -10.01 4.81
N ALA A 96 3.00 -10.87 5.35
CA ALA A 96 3.08 -12.28 4.95
C ALA A 96 2.04 -13.18 5.66
N GLY A 97 1.07 -12.60 6.36
CA GLY A 97 0.06 -13.31 7.15
C GLY A 97 0.67 -14.06 8.35
N TRP A 98 0.14 -15.24 8.67
CA TRP A 98 0.48 -16.07 9.85
C TRP A 98 1.69 -16.99 9.68
N ARG A 99 2.48 -16.80 8.64
CA ARG A 99 3.63 -17.66 8.35
C ARG A 99 4.71 -17.44 9.41
N LYS A 100 5.46 -18.48 9.79
CA LYS A 100 6.58 -18.40 10.75
C LYS A 100 7.87 -18.89 10.12
N GLY A 101 9.00 -18.54 10.73
CA GLY A 101 10.32 -18.95 10.25
C GLY A 101 10.83 -18.08 9.11
N ILE A 102 11.48 -18.68 8.11
CA ILE A 102 12.13 -17.95 7.01
C ILE A 102 11.16 -17.59 5.87
N GLU A 103 10.04 -18.29 5.75
CA GLU A 103 9.13 -18.13 4.60
C GLU A 103 8.44 -16.76 4.50
N PRO A 104 8.04 -16.09 5.60
CA PRO A 104 7.61 -14.69 5.54
C PRO A 104 8.64 -13.80 4.84
N ALA A 105 9.92 -14.00 5.17
CA ALA A 105 10.99 -13.18 4.64
C ALA A 105 11.18 -13.42 3.14
N ILE A 106 11.15 -14.68 2.69
CA ILE A 106 11.24 -15.01 1.26
C ILE A 106 10.06 -14.42 0.48
N CYS A 107 8.86 -14.44 1.06
CA CYS A 107 7.68 -13.85 0.46
C CYS A 107 7.82 -12.33 0.26
N ILE A 108 8.28 -11.62 1.29
CA ILE A 108 8.50 -10.16 1.25
C ILE A 108 9.63 -9.79 0.31
N CYS A 109 10.77 -10.49 0.35
CA CYS A 109 11.87 -10.26 -0.61
C CYS A 109 11.39 -10.36 -2.06
N LYS A 110 10.60 -11.40 -2.37
CA LYS A 110 10.04 -11.58 -3.71
C LYS A 110 9.08 -10.44 -4.06
N ASP A 111 8.20 -10.05 -3.14
CA ASP A 111 7.24 -8.97 -3.38
C ASP A 111 7.94 -7.62 -3.67
N ILE A 112 8.97 -7.28 -2.89
CA ILE A 112 9.79 -6.08 -3.11
C ILE A 112 10.46 -6.14 -4.49
N ILE A 113 11.15 -7.23 -4.82
CA ILE A 113 11.84 -7.38 -6.10
C ILE A 113 10.87 -7.30 -7.28
N GLU A 114 9.73 -7.99 -7.20
CA GLU A 114 8.72 -8.01 -8.26
C GLU A 114 8.06 -6.63 -8.45
N GLY A 115 7.85 -5.87 -7.38
CA GLY A 115 7.34 -4.50 -7.43
C GLY A 115 8.35 -3.54 -8.05
N LEU A 116 9.60 -3.55 -7.57
CA LEU A 116 10.68 -2.68 -8.06
C LEU A 116 10.95 -2.91 -9.56
N ASN A 117 10.92 -4.18 -10.00
CA ASN A 117 11.08 -4.53 -11.42
C ASN A 117 9.91 -4.09 -12.33
N ARG A 118 8.80 -3.59 -11.76
CA ARG A 118 7.59 -3.16 -12.49
C ARG A 118 7.23 -1.68 -12.23
N GLY A 119 8.22 -0.88 -11.86
CA GLY A 119 8.07 0.57 -11.72
C GLY A 119 7.62 1.05 -10.34
N SER A 120 7.49 0.15 -9.36
CA SER A 120 7.32 0.59 -7.97
C SER A 120 8.58 1.29 -7.46
N GLN A 121 8.41 2.40 -6.76
CA GLN A 121 9.47 3.27 -6.27
C GLN A 121 9.66 3.16 -4.75
N GLY A 122 8.85 2.33 -4.09
CA GLY A 122 8.91 2.15 -2.65
C GLY A 122 8.05 0.99 -2.17
N TRP A 123 8.32 0.55 -0.96
CA TRP A 123 7.63 -0.55 -0.31
C TRP A 123 7.56 -0.31 1.19
N VAL A 124 6.39 -0.58 1.78
CA VAL A 124 6.11 -0.37 3.20
C VAL A 124 5.48 -1.63 3.78
N ASP A 125 6.08 -2.12 4.86
CA ASP A 125 5.53 -3.22 5.67
C ASP A 125 4.33 -2.74 6.49
N TRP A 126 3.52 -3.68 6.98
CA TRP A 126 2.31 -3.34 7.72
C TRP A 126 2.56 -2.90 9.17
N ASN A 127 2.62 -3.84 10.11
CA ASN A 127 2.85 -3.52 11.51
C ASN A 127 4.35 -3.55 11.82
N LEU A 128 4.90 -2.43 12.29
CA LEU A 128 6.32 -2.35 12.71
C LEU A 128 6.68 -3.35 13.80
N ALA A 129 5.75 -3.61 14.72
CA ALA A 129 5.89 -4.60 15.78
C ALA A 129 4.52 -5.15 16.20
N LEU A 130 4.46 -6.41 16.59
CA LEU A 130 3.29 -7.06 17.18
C LEU A 130 3.68 -7.88 18.41
N ASP A 131 2.70 -8.31 19.21
CA ASP A 131 2.94 -9.23 20.31
C ASP A 131 3.19 -10.68 19.82
N MET A 132 3.44 -11.59 20.77
CA MET A 132 3.69 -13.01 20.49
C MET A 132 2.56 -13.71 19.71
N GLU A 133 1.35 -13.16 19.77
CA GLU A 133 0.14 -13.66 19.12
C GLU A 133 -0.32 -12.77 17.96
N GLY A 134 0.58 -11.94 17.42
CA GLY A 134 0.32 -11.14 16.22
C GLY A 134 -0.72 -10.03 16.42
N GLY A 135 -0.89 -9.59 17.67
CA GLY A 135 -1.84 -8.56 18.08
C GLY A 135 -1.18 -7.36 18.76
N PRO A 136 -1.97 -6.55 19.50
CA PRO A 136 -3.42 -6.72 19.71
C PRO A 136 -4.24 -6.42 18.45
N ASN A 137 -5.28 -7.21 18.21
CA ASN A 137 -6.23 -6.96 17.12
C ASN A 137 -7.66 -7.27 17.58
N TRP A 138 -8.55 -6.27 17.55
CA TRP A 138 -9.89 -6.37 18.12
C TRP A 138 -10.84 -7.32 17.37
N THR A 139 -10.58 -7.61 16.09
CA THR A 139 -11.36 -8.57 15.29
C THR A 139 -10.70 -9.93 15.19
N ASN A 140 -9.60 -10.15 15.91
CA ASN A 140 -8.74 -11.33 15.78
C ASN A 140 -8.22 -11.54 14.35
N ASN A 141 -8.07 -10.47 13.56
CA ASN A 141 -7.34 -10.49 12.29
C ASN A 141 -5.86 -10.23 12.53
N THR A 142 -5.26 -11.10 13.33
CA THR A 142 -3.87 -11.01 13.73
C THR A 142 -2.98 -11.28 12.48
N VAL A 143 -1.71 -10.89 12.46
CA VAL A 143 -0.71 -11.27 11.42
C VAL A 143 0.71 -11.38 12.02
N ASP A 144 1.72 -11.78 11.24
CA ASP A 144 3.14 -11.68 11.64
C ASP A 144 3.71 -10.25 11.42
N SER A 145 4.86 -9.96 12.01
CA SER A 145 5.55 -8.66 11.95
C SER A 145 7.07 -8.83 11.98
N PRO A 146 7.87 -7.88 11.48
CA PRO A 146 9.34 -7.96 11.55
C PRO A 146 9.86 -7.96 12.98
N ILE A 147 9.11 -7.37 13.91
CA ILE A 147 9.46 -7.34 15.32
C ILE A 147 8.33 -7.96 16.15
N ILE A 148 8.67 -8.97 16.94
CA ILE A 148 7.73 -9.59 17.89
C ILE A 148 8.13 -9.20 19.31
N VAL A 149 7.23 -8.56 20.04
CA VAL A 149 7.45 -8.04 21.39
C VAL A 149 6.88 -9.02 22.42
N ASN A 150 7.74 -9.44 23.35
CA ASN A 150 7.35 -10.18 24.54
C ASN A 150 7.44 -9.25 25.77
N ALA A 151 6.31 -8.64 26.13
CA ALA A 151 6.23 -7.69 27.23
C ALA A 151 6.57 -8.34 28.58
N GLU A 152 6.10 -9.57 28.83
CA GLU A 152 6.36 -10.31 30.07
C GLU A 152 7.86 -10.50 30.35
N LYS A 153 8.64 -10.71 29.29
CA LYS A 153 10.09 -10.89 29.37
C LYS A 153 10.88 -9.60 29.14
N SER A 154 10.20 -8.48 28.85
CA SER A 154 10.83 -7.22 28.43
C SER A 154 11.83 -7.41 27.29
N LYS A 155 11.44 -8.18 26.26
CA LYS A 155 12.28 -8.54 25.11
C LYS A 155 11.53 -8.33 23.82
N PHE A 156 12.27 -8.13 22.73
CA PHE A 156 11.74 -8.24 21.38
C PHE A 156 12.60 -9.20 20.55
N TYR A 157 11.98 -9.78 19.54
CA TYR A 157 12.60 -10.70 18.59
C TYR A 157 12.53 -10.06 17.21
N LYS A 158 13.65 -10.07 16.51
CA LYS A 158 13.71 -9.64 15.12
C LYS A 158 13.49 -10.86 14.24
N ASN A 159 12.32 -10.95 13.63
CA ASN A 159 12.01 -12.01 12.68
C ASN A 159 12.93 -11.90 11.45
N PRO A 160 13.13 -12.98 10.67
CA PRO A 160 13.96 -12.92 9.47
C PRO A 160 13.56 -11.80 8.49
N MET A 161 12.27 -11.46 8.42
CA MET A 161 11.76 -10.39 7.56
C MET A 161 12.25 -8.98 7.94
N PHE A 162 12.76 -8.77 9.16
CA PHE A 162 13.38 -7.50 9.56
C PHE A 162 14.65 -7.20 8.76
N TYR A 163 15.37 -8.23 8.32
CA TYR A 163 16.71 -8.09 7.73
C TYR A 163 16.70 -7.96 6.20
N ILE A 164 15.52 -7.81 5.62
CA ILE A 164 15.32 -7.53 4.20
C ILE A 164 15.60 -6.06 3.95
#